data_AF-A0A1I1LJJ6-F1
#
_entry.id   AF-A0A1I1LJJ6-F1
#
_cell.length_a   1.000
_cell.length_b   1.000
_cell.length_c   1.000
_cell.angle_alpha   90.00
_cell.angle_beta   90.00
_cell.angle_gamma   90.00
#
_symmetry.space_group_name_H-M   'P 1'
#
loop_
_entity.id
_entity.type
_entity.pdbx_description
1 polymer ?
#
loop_
_entity_poly.entity_id
_entity_poly.type
_entity_poly.pdbx_seq_one_letter_code
_entity_poly.pdbx_strand_id
1 'polypeptide(L)'
;IHTPPTTAVGKPIHYALNQWEKLIRYVENGHLDIDNNRAERAVKPFVIGRKNWMFSNTRNGAQASAVLYSIVQTAKANGLVPYDYISHCLEHLIHAPENLDAILPWNVKLG
;
A
#
# COMPACT_ATOMS: atom_id res chain seq x y z
N ILE A 1 23.04 -17.44 20.14
CA ILE A 1 22.38 -16.68 21.24
C ILE A 1 21.52 -17.68 22.02
N HIS A 2 21.82 -17.94 23.29
CA HIS A 2 21.18 -18.98 24.11
C HIS A 2 20.02 -18.43 24.95
N THR A 3 19.14 -17.61 24.34
CA THR A 3 17.91 -17.13 24.98
C THR A 3 16.74 -18.07 24.67
N PRO A 4 16.04 -18.61 25.66
CA PRO A 4 14.90 -19.49 25.41
C PRO A 4 13.81 -18.74 24.61
N PRO A 5 13.28 -19.33 23.52
CA PRO A 5 12.41 -18.63 22.57
C PRO A 5 11.04 -18.24 23.15
N THR A 6 10.67 -18.75 24.32
CA THR A 6 9.40 -18.46 24.99
C THR A 6 9.41 -17.20 25.84
N THR A 7 10.60 -16.66 26.15
CA THR A 7 10.76 -15.47 27.00
C THR A 7 10.39 -14.19 26.27
N ALA A 8 10.09 -13.12 27.03
CA ALA A 8 9.74 -11.81 26.47
C ALA A 8 10.83 -11.22 25.56
N VAL A 9 12.10 -11.53 25.83
CA VAL A 9 13.26 -11.13 25.00
C VAL A 9 13.56 -12.17 23.91
N GLY A 10 13.40 -13.46 24.21
CA GLY A 10 13.67 -14.53 23.26
C GLY A 10 12.73 -14.54 22.05
N LYS A 11 11.43 -14.24 22.25
CA LYS A 11 10.44 -14.21 21.16
C LYS A 11 10.79 -13.20 20.05
N PRO A 12 11.02 -11.90 20.34
CA PRO A 12 11.43 -10.93 19.33
C PRO A 12 12.74 -11.28 18.62
N ILE A 13 13.74 -11.79 19.36
CA ILE A 13 15.04 -12.17 18.77
C ILE A 13 14.84 -13.31 17.77
N HIS A 14 14.13 -14.36 18.17
CA HIS A 14 13.85 -15.49 17.26
C HIS A 14 13.02 -15.06 16.06
N TYR A 15 12.04 -14.18 16.26
CA TYR A 15 11.26 -13.61 15.16
C TYR A 15 12.16 -12.86 14.16
N ALA A 16 13.04 -11.99 14.65
CA ALA A 16 13.97 -11.23 13.80
C ALA A 16 14.92 -12.15 13.01
N LEU A 17 15.47 -13.17 13.68
CA LEU A 17 16.32 -14.18 13.02
C LEU A 17 15.56 -14.93 11.91
N ASN A 18 14.30 -15.30 12.16
CA ASN A 18 13.46 -15.97 11.15
C ASN A 18 13.08 -15.06 9.97
N GLN A 19 13.15 -13.73 10.12
CA GLN A 19 12.91 -12.78 9.03
C GLN A 19 14.22 -12.24 8.41
N TRP A 20 15.40 -12.70 8.88
CA TRP A 20 16.69 -12.11 8.50
C TRP A 20 16.89 -12.04 6.99
N GLU A 21 16.59 -13.13 6.28
CA GLU A 21 16.71 -13.19 4.81
C GLU A 21 15.89 -12.10 4.10
N LYS A 22 14.74 -11.71 4.65
CA LYS A 22 13.91 -10.62 4.12
C LYS A 22 14.45 -9.25 4.49
N LEU A 23 14.96 -9.11 5.72
CA LEU A 23 15.48 -7.85 6.25
C LEU A 23 16.74 -7.38 5.52
N ILE A 24 17.56 -8.30 4.99
CA ILE A 24 18.82 -7.95 4.31
C ILE A 24 18.68 -7.71 2.80
N ARG A 25 17.48 -7.89 2.21
CA ARG A 25 17.29 -7.78 0.75
C ARG A 25 17.67 -6.40 0.18
N TYR A 26 17.64 -5.35 0.98
CA TYR A 26 18.08 -4.02 0.56
C TYR A 26 19.57 -3.97 0.21
N VAL A 27 20.39 -4.89 0.75
CA VAL A 27 21.81 -5.01 0.41
C VAL A 27 21.99 -5.58 -1.01
N GLU A 28 21.03 -6.36 -1.48
CA GLU A 28 21.04 -6.97 -2.82
C GLU A 28 20.45 -6.04 -3.89
N ASN A 29 19.59 -5.09 -3.50
CA ASN A 29 18.91 -4.19 -4.42
C ASN A 29 18.81 -2.77 -3.86
N GLY A 30 19.57 -1.84 -4.45
CA GLY A 30 19.63 -0.43 -4.03
C GLY A 30 18.34 0.37 -4.25
N HIS A 31 17.31 -0.18 -4.90
CA HIS A 31 15.99 0.44 -4.98
C HIS A 31 15.11 0.16 -3.75
N LEU A 32 15.54 -0.75 -2.86
CA LEU A 32 14.83 -1.05 -1.63
C LEU A 32 15.39 -0.22 -0.48
N ASP A 33 14.49 0.33 0.33
CA ASP A 33 14.85 1.00 1.58
C ASP A 33 15.19 -0.06 2.65
N ILE A 34 16.08 0.30 3.59
CA ILE A 34 16.43 -0.53 4.76
C ILE A 34 15.23 -0.78 5.69
N ASP A 35 14.24 0.11 5.65
CA ASP A 35 13.04 0.07 6.46
C ASP A 35 11.77 0.06 5.60
N ASN A 36 10.65 -0.30 6.22
CA ASN A 36 9.33 -0.32 5.60
C ASN A 36 8.50 0.93 5.96
N ASN A 37 9.10 2.00 6.51
CA ASN A 37 8.38 3.15 7.05
C ASN A 37 7.49 3.83 6.01
N ARG A 38 7.91 3.81 4.74
CA ARG A 38 7.09 4.33 3.63
C ARG A 38 5.79 3.54 3.46
N ALA A 39 5.88 2.22 3.47
CA ALA A 39 4.71 1.34 3.36
C ALA A 39 3.80 1.44 4.60
N GLU A 40 4.38 1.49 5.80
CA GLU A 40 3.63 1.65 7.04
C GLU A 40 2.88 3.00 7.10
N ARG A 41 3.53 4.09 6.68
CA ARG A 41 2.89 5.40 6.55
C ARG A 41 1.75 5.38 5.53
N ALA A 42 1.93 4.71 4.39
CA ALA A 42 0.90 4.61 3.36
C ALA A 42 -0.35 3.85 3.83
N VAL A 43 -0.18 2.77 4.61
CA VAL A 43 -1.30 1.95 5.11
C VAL A 43 -2.01 2.57 6.32
N LYS A 44 -1.33 3.42 7.10
CA LYS A 44 -1.88 3.99 8.35
C LYS A 44 -3.23 4.71 8.17
N PRO A 45 -3.45 5.59 7.17
CA PRO A 45 -4.76 6.24 7.00
C PRO A 45 -5.86 5.26 6.61
N PHE A 46 -5.57 4.15 5.91
CA PHE A 46 -6.54 3.08 5.67
C PHE A 46 -6.94 2.37 6.98
N VAL A 47 -5.94 2.04 7.82
CA VAL A 47 -6.19 1.38 9.12
C VAL A 47 -7.01 2.26 10.07
N ILE A 48 -6.84 3.58 9.98
CA ILE A 48 -7.66 4.55 10.73
C ILE A 48 -9.05 4.66 10.09
N GLY A 49 -9.12 4.83 8.76
CA GLY A 49 -10.36 5.01 8.01
C GLY A 49 -11.35 3.86 8.13
N ARG A 50 -10.86 2.60 8.11
CA ARG A 50 -11.73 1.41 8.23
C ARG A 50 -12.55 1.35 9.53
N LYS A 51 -12.11 2.03 10.61
CA LYS A 51 -12.88 2.13 11.85
C LYS A 51 -14.11 3.05 11.70
N ASN A 52 -14.07 3.98 10.74
CA ASN A 52 -15.09 4.99 10.48
C ASN A 52 -15.94 4.67 9.24
N TRP A 53 -15.56 3.67 8.43
CA TRP A 53 -16.26 3.29 7.22
C TRP A 53 -17.26 2.17 7.48
N MET A 54 -18.55 2.49 7.36
CA MET A 54 -19.68 1.61 7.67
C MET A 54 -19.65 0.24 6.95
N PHE A 55 -18.96 0.13 5.81
CA PHE A 55 -18.96 -1.08 4.99
C PHE A 55 -17.67 -1.91 5.08
N SER A 56 -16.68 -1.51 5.87
CA SER A 56 -15.41 -2.26 6.01
C SER A 56 -15.52 -3.58 6.80
N ASN A 57 -16.69 -3.88 7.40
CA ASN A 57 -16.91 -5.08 8.22
C ASN A 57 -17.34 -6.33 7.43
N THR A 58 -17.62 -6.21 6.14
CA THR A 58 -17.91 -7.36 5.27
C THR A 58 -16.71 -7.69 4.39
N ARG A 59 -16.54 -8.95 3.98
CA ARG A 59 -15.44 -9.34 3.07
C ARG A 59 -15.44 -8.49 1.80
N ASN A 60 -16.62 -8.30 1.21
CA ASN A 60 -16.79 -7.53 -0.03
C ASN A 60 -16.45 -6.06 0.18
N GLY A 61 -16.93 -5.45 1.27
CA GLY A 61 -16.63 -4.04 1.55
C GLY A 61 -15.17 -3.81 1.95
N ALA A 62 -14.53 -4.76 2.64
CA ALA A 62 -13.09 -4.71 2.91
C ALA A 62 -12.27 -4.79 1.60
N GLN A 63 -12.66 -5.67 0.68
CA GLN A 63 -12.03 -5.79 -0.64
C GLN A 63 -12.21 -4.51 -1.47
N ALA A 64 -13.44 -3.98 -1.55
CA ALA A 64 -13.71 -2.73 -2.28
C ALA A 64 -12.91 -1.55 -1.69
N SER A 65 -12.85 -1.45 -0.36
CA SER A 65 -12.07 -0.41 0.33
C SER A 65 -10.58 -0.53 0.04
N ALA A 66 -10.03 -1.75 0.01
CA ALA A 66 -8.64 -2.00 -0.32
C ALA A 66 -8.30 -1.62 -1.77
N VAL A 67 -9.19 -1.93 -2.72
CA VAL A 67 -9.02 -1.54 -4.13
C VAL A 67 -9.02 -0.01 -4.27
N LEU A 68 -10.04 0.66 -3.74
CA LEU A 68 -10.14 2.12 -3.79
C LEU A 68 -8.90 2.79 -3.19
N TYR A 69 -8.48 2.33 -2.02
CA TYR A 69 -7.33 2.91 -1.35
C TYR A 69 -6.02 2.64 -2.12
N SER A 70 -5.88 1.49 -2.77
CA SER A 70 -4.74 1.20 -3.64
C SER A 70 -4.66 2.16 -4.82
N ILE A 71 -5.79 2.49 -5.45
CA ILE A 71 -5.87 3.49 -6.53
C ILE A 71 -5.44 4.87 -6.00
N VAL A 72 -6.00 5.31 -4.87
CA VAL A 72 -5.67 6.60 -4.24
C VAL A 72 -4.18 6.70 -3.87
N GLN A 73 -3.61 5.66 -3.26
CA GLN A 73 -2.19 5.69 -2.88
C GLN A 73 -1.28 5.68 -4.11
N THR A 74 -1.64 4.96 -5.16
CA THR A 74 -0.87 4.94 -6.41
C THR A 74 -0.91 6.30 -7.09
N ALA A 75 -2.07 6.98 -7.11
CA ALA A 75 -2.19 8.34 -7.62
C ALA A 75 -1.27 9.32 -6.86
N LYS A 76 -1.32 9.28 -5.53
CA LYS A 76 -0.43 10.10 -4.67
C LYS A 76 1.05 9.80 -4.90
N ALA A 77 1.41 8.54 -5.07
CA ALA A 77 2.78 8.12 -5.35
C ALA A 77 3.32 8.66 -6.70
N ASN A 78 2.42 8.95 -7.64
CA ASN A 78 2.74 9.59 -8.92
C ASN A 78 2.54 11.12 -8.90
N GLY A 79 2.36 11.72 -7.72
CA GLY A 79 2.20 13.17 -7.57
C GLY A 79 0.84 13.72 -7.98
N LEU A 80 -0.15 12.87 -8.20
CA LEU A 80 -1.48 13.28 -8.63
C LEU A 80 -2.38 13.60 -7.44
N VAL A 81 -3.24 14.62 -7.61
CA VAL A 81 -4.34 14.89 -6.69
C VAL A 81 -5.39 13.77 -6.86
N PRO A 82 -5.74 13.02 -5.79
CA PRO A 82 -6.59 11.83 -5.93
C PRO A 82 -7.98 12.10 -6.50
N TYR A 83 -8.57 13.24 -6.15
CA TYR A 83 -9.88 13.62 -6.65
C TYR A 83 -9.86 13.80 -8.17
N ASP A 84 -8.95 14.64 -8.67
CA ASP A 84 -8.81 14.93 -10.09
C ASP A 84 -8.47 13.67 -10.89
N TYR A 85 -7.59 12.81 -10.35
CA TYR A 85 -7.25 11.56 -10.99
C TYR A 85 -8.43 10.58 -11.08
N ILE A 86 -9.23 10.44 -10.01
CA ILE A 86 -10.40 9.56 -10.04
C ILE A 86 -11.46 10.10 -11.01
N SER A 87 -11.71 11.42 -11.00
CA SER A 87 -12.62 12.05 -11.95
C SER A 87 -12.18 11.82 -13.39
N HIS A 88 -10.90 12.03 -13.68
CA HIS A 88 -10.31 11.77 -15.00
C HIS A 88 -10.46 10.30 -15.42
N CYS A 89 -10.18 9.35 -14.52
CA CYS A 89 -10.39 7.93 -14.77
C CYS A 89 -11.85 7.63 -15.14
N LEU A 90 -12.81 8.16 -14.36
CA LEU A 90 -14.23 7.92 -14.58
C LEU A 90 -14.72 8.52 -15.89
N GLU A 91 -14.31 9.74 -16.23
CA GLU A 91 -14.63 10.40 -17.50
C GLU A 91 -14.09 9.62 -18.69
N HIS A 92 -12.84 9.17 -18.62
CA HIS A 92 -12.23 8.38 -19.68
C HIS A 92 -12.92 7.02 -19.85
N LEU A 93 -13.26 6.34 -18.75
CA LEU A 93 -13.95 5.05 -18.79
C LEU A 93 -15.33 5.12 -19.44
N ILE A 94 -16.01 6.29 -19.40
CA ILE A 94 -17.29 6.50 -20.09
C ILE A 94 -17.09 6.49 -21.62
N HIS A 95 -15.96 7.00 -22.12
CA HIS A 95 -15.71 7.19 -23.54
C HIS A 95 -14.86 6.09 -24.18
N ALA A 96 -13.88 5.55 -23.46
CA ALA A 96 -12.90 4.59 -23.96
C ALA A 96 -12.55 3.53 -22.88
N PRO A 97 -13.50 2.68 -22.47
CA PRO A 97 -13.31 1.73 -21.37
C PRO A 97 -12.21 0.68 -21.62
N GLU A 98 -11.89 0.40 -22.88
CA GLU A 98 -10.86 -0.57 -23.26
C GLU A 98 -9.44 0.02 -23.18
N ASN A 99 -9.30 1.35 -23.20
CA ASN A 99 -8.00 2.02 -23.22
C ASN A 99 -7.56 2.39 -21.80
N LEU A 100 -7.25 1.39 -20.97
CA LEU A 100 -6.82 1.61 -19.59
C LEU A 100 -5.40 2.20 -19.49
N ASP A 101 -4.54 1.95 -20.47
CA ASP A 101 -3.16 2.44 -20.46
C ASP A 101 -3.10 3.97 -20.41
N ALA A 102 -4.04 4.65 -21.09
CA ALA A 102 -4.10 6.11 -21.09
C ALA A 102 -4.37 6.72 -19.71
N ILE A 103 -5.06 5.99 -18.83
CA ILE A 103 -5.41 6.47 -17.48
C ILE A 103 -4.51 5.90 -16.39
N LEU A 104 -3.44 5.19 -16.73
CA LEU A 104 -2.47 4.76 -15.74
C LEU A 104 -1.81 5.98 -15.07
N PRO A 105 -1.52 5.91 -13.77
CA PRO A 105 -1.15 7.10 -12.99
C PRO A 105 0.22 7.69 -13.38
N TRP A 106 1.07 6.95 -14.08
CA TRP A 106 2.33 7.43 -14.66
C TRP A 106 2.20 8.01 -16.07
N ASN A 107 1.05 7.80 -16.73
CA ASN A 107 0.74 8.33 -18.07
C ASN A 107 -0.10 9.60 -18.01
N VAL A 108 -0.74 9.87 -16.88
CA VAL A 108 -1.62 11.01 -16.65
C VAL A 108 -0.82 12.21 -16.12
N LYS A 109 -1.05 13.39 -16.70
CA LYS A 109 -0.50 14.67 -16.21
C LYS A 109 -1.65 15.60 -15.85
N LEU A 110 -2.04 15.58 -14.59
CA LEU A 110 -3.02 16.51 -14.01
C LEU A 110 -2.24 17.47 -13.11
N GLY A 111 -2.46 18.78 -13.32
CA GLY A 111 -1.71 19.86 -12.68
C GLY A 111 -2.33 20.33 -11.38
#